data_AF-A0AB36ZTL2-F1
#
_entry.id   AF-A0AB36ZTL2-F1
#
_cell.length_a   1.000
_cell.length_b   1.000
_cell.length_c   1.000
_cell.angle_alpha   90.00
_cell.angle_beta   90.00
_cell.angle_gamma   90.00
#
_symmetry.space_group_name_H-M   'P 1'
#
loop_
_entity.id
_entity.type
_entity.pdbx_description
1 polymer ?
#
loop_
_entity_poly.entity_id
_entity_poly.type
_entity_poly.pdbx_seq_one_letter_code
_entity_poly.pdbx_strand_id
1 'polypeptide(L)'
;MSLPLKNKYVIADPNVCIGCATCMAACYESAYARGKLAVPRLIVTRTNSGTMPNQCRQCDDAPCANVCPVGALEFEKDCIALHEEICIGCKMCTVACPFGAIRPEAELMPSVDYTMEPKYNLTIQSEVGVKSIAVKCDLCVGREDGPSCVEVCPTNALSFRDNLNNNFIEEKAQKTVESFTKEKMKYK
;
A
#
# COMPACT_ATOMS: atom_id res chain seq x y z
N MET A 1 6.02 -7.99 -25.35
CA MET A 1 6.84 -6.78 -25.12
C MET A 1 6.60 -6.38 -23.66
N SER A 2 7.31 -7.00 -22.72
CA SER A 2 7.08 -6.84 -21.28
C SER A 2 7.83 -5.60 -20.79
N LEU A 3 7.10 -4.56 -20.42
CA LEU A 3 7.65 -3.38 -19.77
C LEU A 3 8.35 -3.79 -18.46
N PRO A 4 9.55 -3.26 -18.16
CA PRO A 4 10.26 -3.56 -16.93
C PRO A 4 9.42 -3.14 -15.73
N LEU A 5 9.33 -4.02 -14.74
CA LEU A 5 8.56 -3.86 -13.51
C LEU A 5 9.12 -2.69 -12.68
N LYS A 6 8.50 -1.51 -12.84
CA LYS A 6 8.87 -0.26 -12.16
C LYS A 6 8.00 -0.05 -10.93
N ASN A 7 8.19 -0.89 -9.90
CA ASN A 7 7.43 -0.75 -8.67
C ASN A 7 8.25 -0.09 -7.55
N LYS A 8 7.63 0.92 -6.93
CA LYS A 8 8.14 1.64 -5.76
C LYS A 8 7.56 1.00 -4.51
N TYR A 9 8.35 0.89 -3.45
CA TYR A 9 7.89 0.27 -2.22
C TYR A 9 8.70 0.72 -1.00
N VAL A 10 8.14 0.51 0.18
CA VAL A 10 8.82 0.76 1.45
C VAL A 10 9.21 -0.58 2.08
N ILE A 11 10.49 -0.72 2.41
CA ILE A 11 11.04 -1.87 3.13
C ILE A 11 11.11 -1.52 4.62
N ALA A 12 10.75 -2.48 5.48
CA ALA A 12 10.94 -2.39 6.92
C ALA A 12 12.00 -3.42 7.37
N ASP A 13 12.95 -3.00 8.20
CA ASP A 13 13.94 -3.87 8.83
C ASP A 13 13.53 -4.17 10.29
N PRO A 14 13.25 -5.45 10.64
CA PRO A 14 12.86 -5.83 11.99
C PRO A 14 13.96 -5.68 13.04
N ASN A 15 15.24 -5.72 12.63
CA ASN A 15 16.35 -5.77 13.59
C ASN A 15 16.61 -4.40 14.24
N VAL A 16 16.25 -3.33 13.55
CA VAL A 16 16.44 -1.94 14.00
C VAL A 16 15.15 -1.26 14.44
N CYS A 17 13.99 -1.87 14.19
CA CYS A 17 12.71 -1.30 14.56
C CYS A 17 12.43 -1.52 16.06
N ILE A 18 12.35 -0.42 16.81
CA ILE A 18 12.03 -0.44 18.25
C ILE A 18 10.52 -0.41 18.53
N GLY A 19 9.68 -0.34 17.49
CA GLY A 19 8.22 -0.34 17.65
C GLY A 19 7.65 0.89 18.35
N CYS A 20 8.24 2.08 18.17
CA CYS A 20 7.79 3.35 18.78
C CYS A 20 6.46 3.88 18.22
N ALA A 21 5.94 3.31 17.13
CA ALA A 21 4.69 3.71 16.45
C ALA A 21 4.64 5.15 15.89
N THR A 22 5.75 5.89 15.88
CA THR A 22 5.85 7.23 15.24
C THR A 22 5.44 7.19 13.77
N CYS A 23 5.80 6.13 13.06
CA CYS A 23 5.40 5.92 11.66
C CYS A 23 3.88 5.81 11.46
N MET A 24 3.13 5.31 12.46
CA MET A 24 1.67 5.21 12.38
C MET A 24 1.04 6.59 12.55
N ALA A 25 1.49 7.36 13.54
CA ALA A 25 1.02 8.73 13.78
C ALA A 25 1.26 9.63 12.55
N ALA A 26 2.47 9.63 12.00
CA ALA A 26 2.78 10.40 10.80
C ALA A 26 2.01 9.93 9.55
N CYS A 27 1.65 8.64 9.48
CA CYS A 27 0.84 8.12 8.40
C CYS A 27 -0.63 8.57 8.53
N TYR A 28 -1.17 8.58 9.75
CA TYR A 28 -2.49 9.15 10.06
C TYR A 28 -2.56 10.63 9.64
N GLU A 29 -1.62 11.45 10.10
CA GLU A 29 -1.62 12.90 9.84
C GLU A 29 -1.47 13.19 8.34
N SER A 30 -0.52 12.52 7.68
CA SER A 30 -0.32 12.66 6.24
C SER A 30 -1.55 12.24 5.43
N ALA A 31 -2.28 11.21 5.86
CA ALA A 31 -3.49 10.81 5.17
C ALA A 31 -4.64 11.79 5.37
N TYR A 32 -4.85 12.25 6.60
CA TYR A 32 -5.88 13.21 6.93
C TYR A 32 -5.67 14.53 6.16
N ALA A 33 -4.43 15.03 6.12
CA ALA A 33 -4.07 16.22 5.35
C ALA A 33 -4.31 16.07 3.83
N ARG A 34 -4.33 14.84 3.31
CA ARG A 34 -4.61 14.52 1.90
C ARG A 34 -6.09 14.22 1.64
N GLY A 35 -6.98 14.49 2.60
CA GLY A 35 -8.42 14.29 2.46
C GLY A 35 -8.83 12.81 2.39
N LYS A 36 -7.97 11.91 2.88
CA LYS A 36 -8.26 10.49 2.96
C LYS A 36 -8.75 10.11 4.36
N LEU A 37 -9.29 8.90 4.53
CA LEU A 37 -9.72 8.40 5.84
C LEU A 37 -8.60 8.56 6.88
N ALA A 38 -8.97 9.15 8.03
CA ALA A 38 -8.09 9.54 9.13
C ALA A 38 -7.65 8.32 9.94
N VAL A 39 -6.95 7.40 9.30
CA VAL A 39 -6.46 6.16 9.91
C VAL A 39 -5.07 5.84 9.38
N PRO A 40 -4.20 5.21 10.20
CA PRO A 40 -2.89 4.80 9.74
C PRO A 40 -2.98 3.69 8.68
N ARG A 41 -2.23 3.83 7.59
CA ARG A 41 -2.18 2.88 6.46
C ARG A 41 -1.11 1.79 6.61
N LEU A 42 -0.48 1.73 7.78
CA LEU A 42 0.48 0.72 8.20
C LEU A 42 0.28 0.45 9.69
N ILE A 43 0.57 -0.77 10.14
CA ILE A 43 0.43 -1.15 11.55
C ILE A 43 1.73 -1.74 12.08
N VAL A 44 2.30 -1.16 13.14
CA VAL A 44 3.41 -1.76 13.87
C VAL A 44 2.96 -3.07 14.50
N THR A 45 3.53 -4.15 13.99
CA THR A 45 3.26 -5.52 14.43
C THR A 45 4.44 -6.01 15.25
N ARG A 46 4.17 -6.56 16.43
CA ARG A 46 5.17 -7.17 17.30
C ARG A 46 5.02 -8.69 17.22
N THR A 47 6.10 -9.37 16.90
CA THR A 47 6.17 -10.84 16.84
C THR A 47 7.34 -11.32 17.68
N ASN A 48 7.41 -12.63 17.96
CA ASN A 48 8.55 -13.22 18.65
C ASN A 48 9.87 -13.07 17.86
N SER A 49 9.79 -12.92 16.54
CA SER A 49 10.94 -12.81 15.63
C SER A 49 11.39 -11.37 15.38
N GLY A 50 10.71 -10.38 15.95
CA GLY A 50 11.02 -8.97 15.75
C GLY A 50 9.77 -8.09 15.72
N THR A 51 10.01 -6.79 15.76
CA THR A 51 8.97 -5.77 15.61
C THR A 51 9.14 -5.08 14.28
N MET A 52 8.07 -4.87 13.52
CA MET A 52 8.13 -4.03 12.31
C MET A 52 6.75 -3.51 11.95
N PRO A 53 6.65 -2.35 11.29
CA PRO A 53 5.43 -1.96 10.59
C PRO A 53 5.11 -2.94 9.46
N ASN A 54 3.83 -3.32 9.36
CA ASN A 54 3.26 -3.99 8.20
C ASN A 54 2.56 -2.94 7.32
N GLN A 55 3.07 -2.73 6.11
CA GLN A 55 2.53 -1.82 5.10
C GLN A 55 2.30 -2.56 3.78
N CYS A 56 1.49 -1.97 2.90
CA CYS A 56 1.30 -2.48 1.55
C CYS A 56 2.65 -2.60 0.83
N ARG A 57 2.90 -3.77 0.21
CA ARG A 57 4.13 -4.05 -0.53
C ARG A 57 4.13 -3.56 -1.98
N GLN A 58 3.03 -2.97 -2.45
CA GLN A 58 2.88 -2.46 -3.82
C GLN A 58 3.23 -3.54 -4.87
N CYS A 59 2.57 -4.69 -4.75
CA CYS A 59 2.84 -5.85 -5.59
C CYS A 59 2.57 -5.55 -7.06
N ASP A 60 3.41 -6.09 -7.93
CA ASP A 60 3.35 -5.97 -9.39
C ASP A 60 2.04 -6.50 -9.97
N ASP A 61 1.71 -7.77 -9.68
CA ASP A 61 0.46 -8.38 -10.14
C ASP A 61 -0.77 -7.90 -9.36
N ALA A 62 -0.57 -7.23 -8.23
CA ALA A 62 -1.60 -6.68 -7.35
C ALA A 62 -2.90 -7.50 -7.28
N PRO A 63 -2.89 -8.72 -6.66
CA PRO A 63 -4.09 -9.56 -6.60
C PRO A 63 -5.28 -8.85 -5.95
N CYS A 64 -5.03 -7.89 -5.07
CA CYS A 64 -6.05 -7.03 -4.46
C CYS A 64 -6.80 -6.14 -5.47
N ALA A 65 -6.14 -5.66 -6.53
CA ALA A 65 -6.76 -4.91 -7.61
C ALA A 65 -7.60 -5.83 -8.51
N ASN A 66 -7.07 -7.00 -8.87
CA ASN A 66 -7.73 -7.98 -9.74
C ASN A 66 -9.06 -8.51 -9.17
N VAL A 67 -9.21 -8.54 -7.84
CA VAL A 67 -10.44 -8.99 -7.18
C VAL A 67 -11.43 -7.85 -6.87
N CYS A 68 -11.11 -6.60 -7.20
CA CYS A 68 -11.99 -5.48 -6.87
C CYS A 68 -13.14 -5.37 -7.89
N PRO A 69 -14.40 -5.61 -7.50
CA PRO A 69 -15.52 -5.64 -8.45
C PRO A 69 -15.93 -4.26 -8.98
N VAL A 70 -15.48 -3.19 -8.31
CA VAL A 70 -15.84 -1.80 -8.62
C VAL A 70 -14.65 -0.94 -9.09
N GLY A 71 -13.46 -1.55 -9.26
CA GLY A 71 -12.26 -0.80 -9.68
C GLY A 71 -11.75 0.21 -8.64
N ALA A 72 -12.03 0.00 -7.34
CA ALA A 72 -11.53 0.92 -6.30
C ALA A 72 -10.01 0.84 -6.10
N LEU A 73 -9.36 -0.24 -6.53
CA LEU A 73 -7.91 -0.44 -6.46
C LEU A 73 -7.37 -0.54 -7.88
N GLU A 74 -6.51 0.40 -8.27
CA GLU A 74 -5.95 0.48 -9.62
C GLU A 74 -4.46 0.84 -9.57
N PHE A 75 -3.73 0.50 -10.62
CA PHE A 75 -2.34 0.93 -10.75
C PHE A 75 -2.31 2.35 -11.32
N GLU A 76 -1.87 3.31 -10.51
CA GLU A 76 -1.75 4.72 -10.89
C GLU A 76 -0.50 5.33 -10.23
N LYS A 77 0.21 6.23 -10.95
CA LYS A 77 1.37 6.96 -10.41
C LYS A 77 2.43 6.05 -9.76
N ASP A 78 2.74 4.92 -10.42
CA ASP A 78 3.70 3.90 -9.98
C ASP A 78 3.37 3.22 -8.62
N CYS A 79 2.10 3.18 -8.24
CA CYS A 79 1.63 2.47 -7.05
C CYS A 79 0.24 1.86 -7.28
N ILE A 80 -0.15 0.93 -6.42
CA ILE A 80 -1.56 0.53 -6.35
C ILE A 80 -2.27 1.62 -5.55
N ALA A 81 -3.09 2.44 -6.19
CA ALA A 81 -3.90 3.48 -5.57
C ALA A 81 -5.20 2.89 -5.01
N LEU A 82 -5.80 3.56 -4.03
CA LEU A 82 -7.15 3.26 -3.55
C LEU A 82 -8.02 4.51 -3.71
N HIS A 83 -9.12 4.33 -4.43
CA HIS A 83 -10.22 5.28 -4.56
C HIS A 83 -11.27 4.96 -3.48
N GLU A 84 -11.19 5.71 -2.38
CA GLU A 84 -12.02 5.52 -1.18
C GLU A 84 -13.51 5.81 -1.48
N GLU A 85 -13.76 6.75 -2.39
CA GLU A 85 -15.06 7.20 -2.86
C GLU A 85 -15.91 6.07 -3.47
N ILE A 86 -15.32 5.24 -4.33
CA ILE A 86 -16.00 4.15 -5.03
C ILE A 86 -15.89 2.80 -4.31
N CYS A 87 -15.02 2.69 -3.30
CA CYS A 87 -14.85 1.44 -2.54
C CYS A 87 -16.14 1.04 -1.82
N ILE A 88 -16.76 -0.08 -2.19
CA ILE A 88 -18.02 -0.57 -1.60
C ILE A 88 -17.84 -1.40 -0.32
N GLY A 89 -16.62 -1.55 0.19
CA GLY A 89 -16.40 -2.29 1.44
C GLY A 89 -16.59 -3.81 1.34
N CYS A 90 -16.44 -4.41 0.16
CA CYS A 90 -16.67 -5.86 -0.05
C CYS A 90 -15.58 -6.77 0.57
N LYS A 91 -14.46 -6.20 1.03
CA LYS A 91 -13.34 -6.88 1.72
C LYS A 91 -12.61 -7.97 0.92
N MET A 92 -12.93 -8.19 -0.36
CA MET A 92 -12.24 -9.16 -1.21
C MET A 92 -10.73 -8.89 -1.30
N CYS A 93 -10.35 -7.60 -1.39
CA CYS A 93 -8.96 -7.18 -1.42
C CYS A 93 -8.18 -7.48 -0.12
N THR A 94 -8.85 -7.49 1.04
CA THR A 94 -8.24 -7.90 2.31
C THR A 94 -7.91 -9.38 2.31
N VAL A 95 -8.83 -10.23 1.83
CA VAL A 95 -8.61 -11.69 1.72
C VAL A 95 -7.56 -12.01 0.66
N ALA A 96 -7.57 -11.30 -0.47
CA ALA A 96 -6.61 -11.50 -1.55
C ALA A 96 -5.20 -11.00 -1.23
N CYS A 97 -5.02 -10.15 -0.22
CA CYS A 97 -3.71 -9.63 0.13
C CYS A 97 -2.89 -10.70 0.89
N PRO A 98 -1.82 -11.26 0.30
CA PRO A 98 -1.05 -12.32 0.96
C PRO A 98 -0.27 -11.84 2.19
N PHE A 99 -0.13 -10.52 2.36
CA PHE A 99 0.61 -9.90 3.46
C PHE A 99 -0.30 -9.32 4.56
N GLY A 100 -1.62 -9.41 4.41
CA GLY A 100 -2.57 -8.83 5.36
C GLY A 100 -2.41 -7.30 5.52
N ALA A 101 -1.90 -6.62 4.49
CA ALA A 101 -1.56 -5.19 4.54
C ALA A 101 -2.74 -4.26 4.18
N ILE A 102 -3.89 -4.83 3.84
CA ILE A 102 -5.12 -4.10 3.51
C ILE A 102 -6.15 -4.39 4.59
N ARG A 103 -6.59 -3.36 5.31
CA ARG A 103 -7.53 -3.51 6.44
C ARG A 103 -8.83 -2.81 6.11
N PRO A 104 -10.00 -3.40 6.44
CA PRO A 104 -11.24 -2.66 6.41
C PRO A 104 -11.26 -1.71 7.61
N GLU A 105 -11.51 -0.43 7.36
CA GLU A 105 -11.73 0.58 8.39
C GLU A 105 -13.05 1.26 8.14
N ALA A 106 -13.64 1.81 9.19
CA ALA A 106 -14.96 2.39 9.17
C ALA A 106 -14.93 3.61 10.09
N GLU A 107 -14.84 4.80 9.50
CA GLU A 107 -15.09 6.06 10.20
C GLU A 107 -16.05 6.90 9.36
N LEU A 108 -16.65 7.93 9.98
CA LEU A 108 -17.36 8.97 9.24
C LEU A 108 -16.37 9.62 8.26
N MET A 109 -16.51 9.31 6.97
CA MET A 109 -15.71 9.93 5.91
C MET A 109 -15.91 11.45 5.92
N PRO A 110 -14.87 12.28 6.13
CA PRO A 110 -15.02 13.74 6.18
C PRO A 110 -15.39 14.37 4.83
N SER A 111 -15.31 13.61 3.73
CA SER A 111 -15.65 14.05 2.37
C SER A 111 -17.13 13.85 2.00
N VAL A 112 -17.96 13.31 2.90
CA VAL A 112 -19.38 13.05 2.66
C VAL A 112 -20.21 13.96 3.56
N ASP A 113 -21.15 14.71 2.97
CA ASP A 113 -22.09 15.56 3.71
C ASP A 113 -23.22 14.69 4.30
N TYR A 114 -23.13 14.41 5.60
CA TYR A 114 -24.12 13.60 6.34
C TYR A 114 -25.40 14.34 6.69
N THR A 115 -25.56 15.61 6.29
CA THR A 115 -26.81 16.36 6.51
C THR A 115 -27.91 16.01 5.50
N MET A 116 -27.61 15.19 4.49
CA MET A 116 -28.58 14.76 3.47
C MET A 116 -29.29 13.46 3.89
N GLU A 117 -30.62 13.50 4.01
CA GLU A 117 -31.43 12.29 4.23
C GLU A 117 -31.22 11.29 3.08
N PRO A 118 -30.77 10.04 3.34
CA PRO A 118 -30.56 9.06 2.29
C PRO A 118 -31.91 8.66 1.67
N LYS A 119 -32.04 8.92 0.36
CA LYS A 119 -33.26 8.68 -0.43
C LYS A 119 -33.66 7.20 -0.59
N TYR A 120 -32.90 6.25 -0.04
CA TYR A 120 -33.16 4.82 -0.18
C TYR A 120 -33.19 4.14 1.19
N ASN A 121 -34.40 4.09 1.74
CA ASN A 121 -34.76 3.29 2.90
C ASN A 121 -34.81 1.80 2.49
N LEU A 122 -33.67 1.11 2.39
CA LEU A 122 -33.70 -0.34 2.56
C LEU A 122 -34.18 -0.56 3.99
N THR A 123 -35.28 -1.28 4.16
CA THR A 123 -36.03 -1.50 5.41
C THR A 123 -35.27 -2.37 6.43
N ILE A 124 -33.97 -2.17 6.52
CA ILE A 124 -33.03 -2.73 7.45
C ILE A 124 -32.64 -1.54 8.33
N GLN A 125 -32.71 -1.70 9.65
CA GLN A 125 -32.25 -0.71 10.62
C GLN A 125 -30.72 -0.57 10.56
N SER A 126 -30.16 -0.15 9.42
CA SER A 126 -28.75 0.22 9.30
C SER A 126 -28.62 1.68 9.68
N GLU A 127 -27.85 1.96 10.73
CA GLU A 127 -27.45 3.32 11.07
C GLU A 127 -26.79 3.96 9.85
N VAL A 128 -27.40 5.03 9.35
CA VAL A 128 -26.89 5.81 8.24
C VAL A 128 -25.58 6.46 8.71
N GLY A 129 -24.47 6.15 8.04
CA GLY A 129 -23.32 7.05 8.10
C GLY A 129 -21.92 6.44 8.15
N VAL A 130 -21.76 5.12 8.28
CA VAL A 130 -20.41 4.53 8.33
C VAL A 130 -20.23 3.47 7.24
N LYS A 131 -19.64 3.88 6.12
CA LYS A 131 -19.22 2.97 5.05
C LYS A 131 -17.85 2.41 5.42
N SER A 132 -17.78 1.11 5.72
CA SER A 132 -16.47 0.45 5.85
C SER A 132 -15.80 0.41 4.49
N ILE A 133 -14.59 0.95 4.38
CA ILE A 133 -13.78 0.94 3.17
C ILE A 133 -12.46 0.22 3.42
N ALA A 134 -11.81 -0.23 2.36
CA ALA A 134 -10.44 -0.72 2.47
C ALA A 134 -9.50 0.42 2.84
N VAL A 135 -8.41 0.12 3.54
CA VAL A 135 -7.33 1.06 3.86
C VAL A 135 -6.02 0.33 3.65
N LYS A 136 -5.11 0.98 2.92
CA LYS A 136 -3.78 0.46 2.63
C LYS A 136 -2.80 1.58 2.34
N CYS A 137 -1.50 1.29 2.48
CA CYS A 137 -0.46 2.24 2.13
C CYS A 137 -0.54 2.60 0.62
N ASP A 138 -0.48 3.88 0.34
CA ASP A 138 -0.50 4.51 -0.98
C ASP A 138 0.81 5.27 -1.24
N LEU A 139 1.89 4.89 -0.53
CA LEU A 139 3.21 5.52 -0.60
C LEU A 139 3.22 7.04 -0.36
N CYS A 140 2.19 7.59 0.30
CA CYS A 140 1.99 9.03 0.41
C CYS A 140 1.95 9.74 -0.95
N VAL A 141 1.38 9.11 -1.98
CA VAL A 141 1.18 9.75 -3.29
C VAL A 141 0.49 11.11 -3.12
N GLY A 142 1.06 12.12 -3.80
CA GLY A 142 0.66 13.53 -3.69
C GLY A 142 1.51 14.34 -2.71
N ARG A 143 2.43 13.73 -1.96
CA ARG A 143 3.41 14.41 -1.10
C ARG A 143 4.78 14.49 -1.79
N GLU A 144 5.40 15.68 -1.81
CA GLU A 144 6.70 15.90 -2.45
C GLU A 144 7.86 15.20 -1.72
N ASP A 145 7.86 15.18 -0.38
CA ASP A 145 8.93 14.56 0.43
C ASP A 145 8.85 13.02 0.47
N GLY A 146 7.88 12.41 -0.22
CA GLY A 146 7.66 10.96 -0.22
C GLY A 146 7.02 10.41 1.09
N PRO A 147 7.22 9.11 1.39
CA PRO A 147 6.52 8.44 2.50
C PRO A 147 6.85 9.04 3.87
N SER A 148 5.86 9.62 4.55
CA SER A 148 6.04 10.24 5.88
C SER A 148 6.57 9.28 6.93
N CYS A 149 6.20 8.00 6.82
CA CYS A 149 6.67 6.96 7.74
C CYS A 149 8.18 6.72 7.69
N VAL A 150 8.81 6.92 6.53
CA VAL A 150 10.26 6.78 6.35
C VAL A 150 10.99 7.97 7.00
N GLU A 151 10.48 9.17 6.77
CA GLU A 151 11.06 10.42 7.28
C GLU A 151 11.06 10.50 8.80
N VAL A 152 9.97 10.09 9.45
CA VAL A 152 9.85 10.21 10.92
C VAL A 152 10.49 9.06 11.70
N CYS A 153 11.07 8.06 11.02
CA CYS A 153 11.56 6.85 11.69
C CYS A 153 12.87 7.15 12.45
N PRO A 154 12.89 7.13 13.80
CA PRO A 154 14.07 7.54 14.56
C PRO A 154 15.25 6.56 14.42
N THR A 155 14.97 5.30 14.09
CA THR A 155 16.00 4.26 13.93
C THR A 155 16.29 3.93 12.47
N ASN A 156 15.72 4.67 11.52
CA ASN A 156 15.83 4.38 10.08
C ASN A 156 15.42 2.95 9.70
N ALA A 157 14.48 2.35 10.46
CA ALA A 157 13.97 1.02 10.19
C ALA A 157 13.13 0.93 8.91
N LEU A 158 12.69 2.05 8.37
CA LEU A 158 11.91 2.15 7.14
C LEU A 158 12.76 2.78 6.04
N SER A 159 12.72 2.22 4.83
CA SER A 159 13.45 2.74 3.68
C SER A 159 12.58 2.71 2.43
N PHE A 160 12.48 3.85 1.75
CA PHE A 160 11.80 3.94 0.46
C PHE A 160 12.73 3.48 -0.67
N ARG A 161 12.25 2.58 -1.51
CA ARG A 161 12.95 2.10 -2.70
C ARG A 161 12.17 2.54 -3.93
N ASP A 162 12.83 3.38 -4.72
CA ASP A 162 12.36 3.77 -6.03
C ASP A 162 13.25 3.10 -7.09
N ASN A 163 12.68 2.15 -7.83
CA ASN A 163 13.39 1.42 -8.88
C ASN A 163 13.54 2.23 -10.17
N LEU A 164 13.16 3.51 -10.21
CA LEU A 164 13.31 4.37 -11.38
C LEU A 164 14.78 4.56 -11.85
N ASN A 165 15.79 4.27 -11.00
CA ASN A 165 17.22 4.53 -11.31
C ASN A 165 18.16 3.32 -11.10
N ASN A 166 17.67 2.08 -11.16
CA ASN A 166 18.53 0.91 -10.91
C ASN A 166 19.16 0.33 -12.19
N ASN A 167 20.07 1.09 -12.81
CA ASN A 167 21.02 0.59 -13.83
C ASN A 167 21.73 -0.69 -13.35
N PHE A 168 21.95 -0.83 -12.04
CA PHE A 168 22.58 -2.00 -11.41
C PHE A 168 21.79 -3.31 -11.53
N ILE A 169 20.45 -3.28 -11.51
CA ILE A 169 19.63 -4.49 -11.63
C ILE A 169 19.60 -4.94 -13.08
N GLU A 170 19.44 -4.00 -14.01
CA GLU A 170 19.51 -4.29 -15.45
C GLU A 170 20.87 -4.85 -15.84
N GLU A 171 21.97 -4.28 -15.34
CA GLU A 171 23.32 -4.74 -15.63
C GLU A 171 23.62 -6.12 -15.01
N LYS A 172 23.11 -6.41 -13.79
CA LYS A 172 23.21 -7.76 -13.20
C LYS A 172 22.34 -8.78 -13.94
N ALA A 173 21.14 -8.40 -14.35
CA ALA A 173 20.24 -9.24 -15.12
C ALA A 173 20.87 -9.58 -16.49
N GLN A 174 21.42 -8.58 -17.19
CA GLN A 174 22.16 -8.78 -18.44
C GLN A 174 23.38 -9.68 -18.25
N LYS A 175 24.23 -9.42 -17.24
CA LYS A 175 25.41 -10.27 -16.95
C LYS A 175 25.02 -11.72 -16.67
N THR A 176 23.91 -11.94 -15.96
CA THR A 176 23.39 -13.28 -15.65
C THR A 176 22.84 -13.96 -16.91
N VAL A 177 22.07 -13.24 -17.73
CA VAL A 177 21.55 -13.77 -19.01
C VAL A 177 22.71 -14.10 -19.95
N GLU A 178 23.72 -13.24 -20.06
CA GLU A 178 24.91 -13.48 -20.88
C GLU A 178 25.73 -14.70 -20.40
N SER A 179 25.89 -14.90 -19.09
CA SER A 179 26.59 -16.09 -18.56
C SER A 179 25.84 -17.38 -18.89
N PHE A 180 24.50 -17.38 -18.75
CA PHE A 180 23.67 -18.53 -19.11
C PHE A 180 23.65 -18.82 -20.62
N THR A 181 23.68 -17.77 -21.45
CA THR A 181 23.65 -17.93 -22.92
C THR A 181 24.99 -18.45 -23.45
N LYS A 182 26.11 -18.00 -22.87
CA LYS A 182 27.45 -18.51 -23.18
C LYS A 182 27.64 -19.97 -22.76
N GLU A 183 27.09 -20.39 -21.63
CA GLU A 183 27.11 -21.81 -21.22
C GLU A 183 26.32 -22.70 -22.18
N LYS A 184 25.14 -22.27 -22.64
CA LYS A 184 24.36 -23.03 -23.62
C LYS A 184 25.01 -23.14 -25.00
N MET A 185 25.84 -22.17 -25.40
CA MET A 185 26.62 -22.25 -26.65
C MET A 185 27.87 -23.14 -26.54
N LYS A 186 28.29 -23.50 -25.33
CA LYS A 186 29.47 -24.35 -25.10
C LYS A 186 29.18 -25.85 -25.24
N TYR A 187 27.91 -26.24 -25.26
CA TYR A 187 27.41 -27.62 -25.36
C TYR A 187 26.70 -27.92 -26.68
N LYS A 188 26.91 -27.08 -27.71
CA LYS A 188 26.43 -27.29 -29.08
C LYS A 188 27.64 -27.36 -30.01
#